data_AF-A0A251TAE3-F1
#
_entry.id   AF-A0A251TAE3-F1
#
_cell.length_a   1.000
_cell.length_b   1.000
_cell.length_c   1.000
_cell.angle_alpha   90.00
_cell.angle_beta   90.00
_cell.angle_gamma   90.00
#
_symmetry.space_group_name_H-M   'P 1'
#
loop_
_entity.id
_entity.type
_entity.pdbx_description
1 polymer ?
#
loop_
_entity_poly.entity_id
_entity_poly.type
_entity_poly.pdbx_seq_one_letter_code
_entity_poly.pdbx_strand_id
1 'polypeptide(L)'
;MVEFASGVKGIALNLENVGIVVFGRDTAIKEGDLVKCTGSIVDVHVGKAMLGRVVDALGVPIDGRGALSDYERRRVEVKAPWDY
;
A
#
# COMPACT_ATOMS: atom_id res chain seq x y z
N MET A 1 5.25 -2.46 5.69
CA MET A 1 5.36 -2.16 4.25
C MET A 1 6.83 -2.18 3.84
N VAL A 2 7.12 -2.77 2.70
CA VAL A 2 8.45 -2.79 2.09
C VAL A 2 8.42 -2.13 0.72
N GLU A 3 9.57 -1.65 0.27
CA GLU A 3 9.76 -1.03 -1.04
C GLU A 3 11.02 -1.61 -1.70
N PHE A 4 10.86 -2.06 -2.95
CA PHE A 4 11.94 -2.55 -3.79
C PHE A 4 12.66 -1.37 -4.46
N ALA A 5 13.90 -1.57 -4.90
CA ALA A 5 14.65 -0.55 -5.64
C ALA A 5 13.94 -0.03 -6.90
N SER A 6 13.06 -0.84 -7.50
CA SER A 6 12.21 -0.47 -8.64
C SER A 6 11.01 0.42 -8.27
N GLY A 7 10.81 0.71 -6.98
CA GLY A 7 9.67 1.45 -6.45
C GLY A 7 8.40 0.61 -6.25
N VAL A 8 8.46 -0.68 -6.60
CA VAL A 8 7.37 -1.62 -6.30
C VAL A 8 7.24 -1.77 -4.78
N LYS A 9 6.00 -1.81 -4.28
CA LYS A 9 5.70 -1.90 -2.84
C LYS A 9 5.18 -3.28 -2.48
N GLY A 10 5.26 -3.65 -1.21
CA GLY A 10 4.71 -4.91 -0.72
C GLY A 10 4.50 -4.98 0.78
N ILE A 11 3.89 -6.09 1.23
CA ILE A 11 3.70 -6.44 2.64
C ILE A 11 4.52 -7.70 2.94
N ALA A 12 5.37 -7.63 3.96
CA ALA A 12 5.99 -8.82 4.53
C ALA A 12 4.98 -9.58 5.39
N LEU A 13 4.74 -10.86 5.09
CA LEU A 13 3.76 -11.72 5.77
C LEU A 13 4.40 -12.81 6.65
N ASN A 14 5.59 -13.29 6.27
CA ASN A 14 6.34 -14.28 7.03
C ASN A 14 7.67 -13.66 7.49
N LEU A 15 8.17 -14.05 8.65
CA LEU A 15 9.42 -13.52 9.25
C LEU A 15 10.50 -14.59 9.44
N GLU A 16 10.19 -15.87 9.27
CA GLU A 16 11.19 -16.96 9.31
C GLU A 16 11.93 -17.06 7.97
N ASN A 17 11.18 -16.97 6.88
CA ASN A 17 11.65 -16.69 5.54
C ASN A 17 10.78 -15.53 5.04
N VAL A 18 11.36 -14.35 4.79
CA VAL A 18 10.56 -13.15 4.57
C VAL A 18 9.81 -13.21 3.25
N GLY A 19 8.56 -13.69 3.31
CA GLY A 19 7.64 -13.73 2.19
C GLY A 19 6.96 -12.37 2.01
N ILE A 20 7.07 -11.80 0.82
CA ILE A 20 6.49 -10.49 0.48
C ILE A 20 5.37 -10.66 -0.54
N VAL A 21 4.18 -10.16 -0.23
CA VAL A 21 3.13 -9.95 -1.23
C VAL A 21 3.37 -8.62 -1.92
N VAL A 22 3.42 -8.65 -3.24
CA VAL A 22 3.82 -7.53 -4.09
C VAL A 22 2.58 -6.78 -4.60
N PHE A 23 2.62 -5.45 -4.52
CA PHE A 23 1.64 -4.53 -5.09
C PHE A 23 2.22 -3.89 -6.35
N GLY A 24 2.05 -4.56 -7.48
CA GLY A 24 2.56 -4.09 -8.77
C GLY A 24 2.95 -5.24 -9.68
N ARG A 25 3.77 -4.93 -10.69
CA ARG A 25 4.31 -5.95 -11.61
C ARG A 25 5.54 -6.60 -11.00
N ASP A 26 5.49 -7.91 -10.84
CA ASP A 26 6.58 -8.78 -10.42
C ASP A 26 7.76 -8.76 -11.42
N THR A 27 7.49 -8.56 -12.70
CA THR A 27 8.51 -8.45 -13.76
C THR A 27 9.56 -7.34 -13.55
N ALA A 28 9.28 -6.37 -12.66
CA ALA A 28 10.20 -5.29 -12.29
C ALA A 28 11.07 -5.63 -11.05
N ILE A 29 10.97 -6.84 -10.52
CA ILE A 29 11.73 -7.32 -9.36
C ILE A 29 12.67 -8.43 -9.82
N LYS A 30 13.91 -8.40 -9.33
CA LYS A 30 14.93 -9.42 -9.63
C LYS A 30 15.56 -9.96 -8.36
N GLU A 31 16.11 -11.17 -8.47
CA GLU A 31 16.93 -11.73 -7.41
C GLU A 31 18.12 -10.81 -7.11
N GLY A 32 18.40 -10.61 -5.82
CA GLY A 32 19.44 -9.71 -5.34
C GLY A 32 19.02 -8.24 -5.25
N ASP A 33 17.80 -7.88 -5.65
CA ASP A 33 17.31 -6.50 -5.48
C ASP A 33 17.28 -6.11 -4.00
N LEU A 34 17.72 -4.88 -3.73
CA LEU A 34 17.66 -4.32 -2.40
C LEU A 34 16.20 -4.00 -2.05
N VAL A 35 15.75 -4.54 -0.92
CA VAL A 35 14.43 -4.26 -0.35
C VAL A 35 14.60 -3.46 0.93
N LYS A 36 13.80 -2.42 1.10
CA LYS A 36 13.82 -1.56 2.29
C LYS A 36 12.51 -1.69 3.05
N CYS A 37 12.61 -1.92 4.36
CA CYS A 37 11.49 -1.72 5.27
C CYS A 37 11.23 -0.22 5.43
N THR A 38 10.01 0.20 5.15
CA THR A 38 9.61 1.62 5.27
C THR A 38 9.28 2.03 6.70
N GLY A 39 9.16 1.06 7.63
CA GLY A 39 8.69 1.29 9.00
C GLY A 39 7.19 1.60 9.10
N SER A 40 6.49 1.73 7.97
CA SER A 40 5.06 2.02 7.94
C SER A 40 4.22 0.73 7.92
N ILE A 41 3.13 0.76 8.67
CA ILE A 41 2.02 -0.20 8.53
C ILE A 41 1.21 0.21 7.29
N VAL A 42 0.55 -0.75 6.66
CA VAL A 42 -0.23 -0.49 5.44
C VAL A 42 -1.42 0.40 5.77
N ASP A 43 -1.45 1.56 5.13
CA ASP A 43 -2.49 2.57 5.24
C ASP A 43 -2.86 3.12 3.85
N VAL A 44 -4.09 3.62 3.74
CA VAL A 44 -4.69 4.07 2.48
C VAL A 44 -5.39 5.42 2.66
N HIS A 45 -5.57 6.14 1.55
CA HIS A 45 -6.34 7.39 1.53
C HIS A 45 -7.82 7.12 1.84
N VAL A 46 -8.39 7.93 2.72
CA VAL A 46 -9.82 7.92 3.06
C VAL A 46 -10.35 9.35 3.13
N GLY A 47 -11.68 9.49 3.07
CA GLY A 47 -12.36 10.77 3.20
C GLY A 47 -13.13 11.17 1.93
N LYS A 48 -13.73 12.37 1.98
CA LYS A 48 -14.63 12.86 0.91
C LYS A 48 -13.91 13.07 -0.41
N ALA A 49 -12.61 13.35 -0.40
CA ALA A 49 -11.78 13.49 -1.59
C ALA A 49 -11.79 12.26 -2.51
N MET A 50 -12.11 11.07 -1.96
CA MET A 50 -12.16 9.81 -2.71
C MET A 50 -13.44 9.67 -3.56
N LEU A 51 -14.49 10.46 -3.28
CA LEU A 51 -15.78 10.30 -3.95
C LEU A 51 -15.66 10.59 -5.46
N GLY A 52 -16.10 9.63 -6.27
CA GLY A 52 -16.06 9.74 -7.74
C GLY A 52 -14.67 9.57 -8.36
N ARG A 53 -13.67 9.15 -7.58
CA ARG A 53 -12.32 8.80 -8.05
C ARG A 53 -12.21 7.31 -8.33
N VAL A 54 -11.34 6.95 -9.27
CA VAL A 54 -10.92 5.55 -9.45
C VAL A 54 -9.51 5.42 -8.88
N VAL A 55 -9.34 4.50 -7.93
CA VAL A 55 -8.09 4.31 -7.17
C VAL A 55 -7.66 2.84 -7.21
N ASP A 56 -6.36 2.59 -7.01
CA ASP A 56 -5.83 1.25 -6.81
C ASP A 56 -6.07 0.72 -5.38
N ALA A 57 -5.60 -0.49 -5.10
CA ALA A 57 -5.75 -1.13 -3.78
C ALA A 57 -5.02 -0.39 -2.63
N LEU A 58 -4.09 0.52 -2.95
CA LEU A 58 -3.38 1.36 -1.97
C LEU A 58 -4.01 2.77 -1.86
N GLY A 59 -5.13 3.01 -2.55
CA GLY A 59 -5.80 4.30 -2.58
C GLY A 59 -5.11 5.35 -3.45
N VAL A 60 -4.18 4.96 -4.33
CA VAL A 60 -3.55 5.87 -5.28
C VAL A 60 -4.48 6.10 -6.48
N PRO A 61 -4.77 7.34 -6.89
CA PRO A 61 -5.62 7.60 -8.04
C PRO A 61 -5.01 7.12 -9.35
N ILE A 62 -5.84 6.43 -10.15
CA ILE A 62 -5.48 5.90 -11.47
C ILE A 62 -6.39 6.43 -12.58
N ASP A 63 -7.26 7.38 -12.27
CA ASP A 63 -8.21 8.00 -13.21
C ASP A 63 -7.65 9.15 -14.05
N GLY A 64 -6.36 9.49 -13.89
CA GLY A 64 -5.71 10.58 -14.62
C GLY A 64 -6.15 11.99 -14.20
N ARG A 65 -6.94 12.14 -13.13
CA ARG A 65 -7.47 13.45 -12.67
C ARG A 65 -6.55 14.18 -11.68
N GLY A 66 -5.27 13.78 -11.62
CA GLY A 66 -4.28 14.33 -10.71
C GLY A 66 -4.35 13.77 -9.28
N ALA A 67 -3.57 14.34 -8.37
CA ALA A 67 -3.52 13.89 -6.98
C ALA A 67 -4.83 14.17 -6.22
N LEU A 68 -5.05 13.48 -5.10
CA LEU A 68 -6.11 13.80 -4.16
C LEU A 68 -5.69 15.00 -3.31
N SER A 69 -6.60 15.94 -3.07
CA SER A 69 -6.46 17.00 -2.07
C SER A 69 -7.34 16.69 -0.88
N ASP A 70 -6.91 17.03 0.34
CA ASP A 70 -7.74 16.96 1.55
C ASP A 70 -8.26 15.54 1.87
N TYR A 71 -7.32 14.63 2.13
CA TYR A 71 -7.60 13.26 2.55
C TYR A 71 -6.92 12.96 3.88
N GLU A 72 -7.44 11.96 4.59
CA GLU A 72 -6.78 11.34 5.72
C GLU A 72 -6.15 10.01 5.29
N ARG A 73 -5.18 9.51 6.06
CA ARG A 73 -4.69 8.14 5.91
C ARG A 73 -5.18 7.30 7.08
N ARG A 74 -5.71 6.11 6.78
CA ARG A 74 -6.11 5.12 7.79
C ARG A 74 -5.47 3.77 7.51
N ARG A 75 -5.12 3.07 8.58
CA ARG A 75 -4.61 1.69 8.50
C ARG A 75 -5.68 0.78 7.90
N VAL A 76 -5.25 -0.15 7.07
CA VAL A 76 -6.14 -1.14 6.44
C VAL A 76 -6.58 -2.18 7.46
N GLU A 77 -5.66 -2.65 8.31
CA GLU A 77 -5.95 -3.56 9.39
C GLU A 77 -6.22 -2.78 10.68
N VAL A 78 -7.49 -2.69 11.05
CA VAL A 78 -7.95 -2.13 12.32
C VAL A 78 -8.89 -3.15 12.96
N LYS A 79 -8.77 -3.34 14.27
CA LYS A 79 -9.68 -4.20 15.03
C LYS A 79 -11.12 -3.68 14.84
N ALA A 80 -12.03 -4.56 14.44
CA ALA A 80 -13.43 -4.21 14.36
C ALA A 80 -13.94 -3.67 15.71
N PRO A 81 -14.81 -2.65 15.72
CA PRO A 81 -15.52 -2.27 16.93
C PRO A 81 -16.42 -3.44 17.34
N TRP A 82 -16.25 -3.92 18.58
CA TRP A 82 -17.15 -4.90 19.18
C TRP A 82 -18.06 -4.09 20.11
N ASP A 83 -19.31 -3.91 19.72
CA ASP A 83 -20.34 -3.38 20.61
C ASP A 83 -20.96 -4.58 21.35
N TYR A 84 -20.97 -4.53 22.68
CA TYR A 84 -21.90 -5.29 23.53
C TYR A 84 -23.05 -4.37 23.93
#